data_AF-A0A847UQ63-F1
#
_entry.id   AF-A0A847UQ63-F1
#
_cell.length_a   1.000
_cell.length_b   1.000
_cell.length_c   1.000
_cell.angle_alpha   90.00
_cell.angle_beta   90.00
_cell.angle_gamma   90.00
#
_symmetry.space_group_name_H-M   'P 1'
#
loop_
_entity.id
_entity.type
_entity.pdbx_description
1 polymer ?
#
loop_
_entity_poly.entity_id
_entity_poly.type
_entity_poly.pdbx_seq_one_letter_code
_entity_poly.pdbx_strand_id
1 'polypeptide(L)'
;MVDLLLVGPIALGFVAGYLARGIQTRNDGPDEIGAFLDEREAELRQRYETTEMDYVEFGERIAVFEDPETERIMRDAVDVDRIGPKTAFRIAQWFDGWEDYRDADQDAYEDVNGIGPNKGRALARRH
;
A
#
# COMPACT_ATOMS: atom_id res chain seq x y z
N MET A 1 -25.92 -44.84 3.58
CA MET A 1 -25.87 -44.44 2.15
C MET A 1 -25.67 -42.94 2.13
N VAL A 2 -24.69 -42.51 1.35
CA VAL A 2 -23.99 -41.23 1.41
C VAL A 2 -24.91 -40.06 1.02
N ASP A 3 -24.80 -38.93 1.72
CA ASP A 3 -24.73 -37.66 1.00
C ASP A 3 -23.71 -36.71 1.66
N LEU A 4 -22.83 -36.20 0.82
CA LEU A 4 -21.62 -35.45 1.06
C LEU A 4 -21.80 -34.12 0.31
N LEU A 5 -21.24 -33.03 0.86
CA LEU A 5 -21.09 -31.70 0.25
C LEU A 5 -22.36 -30.83 0.13
N LEU A 6 -22.32 -29.64 0.74
CA LEU A 6 -21.71 -28.50 0.06
C LEU A 6 -21.58 -27.32 1.05
N VAL A 7 -20.34 -26.90 1.24
CA VAL A 7 -19.96 -25.62 1.83
C VAL A 7 -20.64 -24.52 1.00
N GLY A 8 -21.64 -23.86 1.59
CA GLY A 8 -22.29 -22.72 0.96
C GLY A 8 -21.37 -21.50 1.02
N PRO A 9 -21.10 -20.81 -0.11
CA PRO A 9 -20.21 -19.66 -0.12
C PRO A 9 -20.96 -18.46 0.47
N ILE A 10 -20.53 -17.95 1.61
CA ILE A 10 -20.89 -16.59 2.02
C ILE A 10 -19.93 -15.65 1.29
N ALA A 11 -20.22 -15.42 0.01
CA ALA A 11 -19.71 -14.28 -0.74
C ALA A 11 -20.48 -13.03 -0.29
N LEU A 12 -20.12 -12.49 0.88
CA LEU A 12 -20.56 -11.16 1.30
C LEU A 12 -19.60 -10.13 0.69
N GLY A 13 -20.14 -9.35 -0.23
CA GLY A 13 -19.39 -8.55 -1.18
C GLY A 13 -18.62 -7.39 -0.58
N PHE A 14 -17.40 -7.24 -1.08
CA PHE A 14 -16.75 -5.96 -1.31
C PHE A 14 -16.25 -5.97 -2.76
N VAL A 15 -17.09 -5.48 -3.68
CA VAL A 15 -16.75 -5.21 -5.09
C VAL A 15 -16.59 -3.68 -5.27
N ALA A 16 -15.98 -3.00 -4.30
CA ALA A 16 -15.91 -1.53 -4.34
C ALA A 16 -14.56 -0.97 -4.84
N GLY A 17 -13.45 -1.72 -4.78
CA GLY A 17 -12.12 -1.21 -5.22
C GLY A 17 -11.74 -1.52 -6.68
N TYR A 18 -12.25 -2.62 -7.26
CA TYR A 18 -11.72 -3.15 -8.52
C TYR A 18 -12.06 -2.32 -9.77
N LEU A 19 -12.96 -1.34 -9.68
CA LEU A 19 -13.35 -0.51 -10.84
C LEU A 19 -12.62 0.83 -10.92
N ALA A 20 -11.98 1.30 -9.85
CA ALA A 20 -11.23 2.57 -9.91
C ALA A 20 -9.83 2.42 -10.51
N ARG A 21 -9.18 1.27 -10.33
CA ARG A 21 -7.82 1.01 -10.87
C ARG A 21 -7.80 0.61 -12.35
N GLY A 22 -8.96 0.24 -12.92
CA GLY A 22 -9.06 -0.40 -14.24
C GLY A 22 -9.04 0.50 -15.48
N ILE A 23 -8.96 1.83 -15.36
CA ILE A 23 -9.11 2.73 -16.53
C ILE A 23 -7.80 3.37 -17.00
N GLN A 24 -6.68 3.28 -16.25
CA GLN A 24 -5.46 4.04 -16.61
C GLN A 24 -4.20 3.25 -17.03
N THR A 25 -4.18 1.91 -17.00
CA THR A 25 -2.97 1.14 -17.37
C THR A 25 -3.25 0.12 -18.48
N ARG A 26 -3.53 0.63 -19.68
CA ARG A 26 -3.53 -0.19 -20.89
C ARG A 26 -2.10 -0.26 -21.44
N ASN A 27 -1.33 -1.29 -21.06
CA ASN A 27 -0.18 -1.92 -21.76
C ASN A 27 1.17 -2.14 -21.05
N ASP A 28 1.33 -1.90 -19.75
CA ASP A 28 2.54 -2.35 -19.05
C ASP A 28 2.13 -3.25 -17.88
N GLY A 29 2.83 -4.38 -17.70
CA GLY A 29 2.64 -5.21 -16.51
C GLY A 29 2.86 -4.38 -15.22
N PRO A 30 2.48 -4.91 -14.04
CA PRO A 30 2.65 -4.15 -12.81
C PRO A 30 4.11 -3.75 -12.66
N ASP A 31 4.36 -2.44 -12.52
CA ASP A 31 5.68 -1.95 -12.14
C ASP A 31 6.03 -2.40 -10.71
N GLU A 32 7.27 -2.15 -10.28
CA GLU A 32 7.76 -2.65 -8.99
C GLU A 32 6.89 -2.21 -7.80
N ILE A 33 6.24 -1.04 -7.90
CA ILE A 33 5.29 -0.55 -6.89
C ILE A 33 3.98 -1.33 -6.95
N GLY A 34 3.39 -1.47 -8.14
CA GLY A 34 2.15 -2.23 -8.31
C GLY A 34 2.30 -3.66 -7.83
N ALA A 35 3.39 -4.34 -8.23
CA ALA A 35 3.67 -5.71 -7.80
C ALA A 35 3.86 -5.82 -6.28
N PHE A 36 4.54 -4.83 -5.66
CA PHE A 36 4.70 -4.79 -4.21
C PHE A 36 3.38 -4.61 -3.47
N LEU A 37 2.51 -3.70 -3.95
CA LEU A 37 1.21 -3.45 -3.34
C LEU A 37 0.29 -4.68 -3.47
N ASP A 38 0.25 -5.30 -4.66
CA ASP A 38 -0.53 -6.50 -4.90
C ASP A 38 -0.08 -7.67 -4.00
N GLU A 39 1.24 -7.87 -3.83
CA GLU A 39 1.80 -8.91 -2.94
C GLU A 39 1.39 -8.67 -1.48
N ARG A 40 1.44 -7.41 -1.02
CA ARG A 40 1.09 -7.05 0.36
C ARG A 40 -0.40 -7.17 0.63
N GLU A 41 -1.24 -6.76 -0.32
CA GLU A 41 -2.68 -6.95 -0.24
C GLU A 41 -3.03 -8.44 -0.12
N ALA A 42 -2.39 -9.28 -0.97
CA ALA A 42 -2.58 -10.72 -0.94
C ALA A 42 -2.15 -11.34 0.39
N GLU A 43 -1.03 -10.90 0.97
CA GLU A 43 -0.55 -11.33 2.29
C GLU A 43 -1.57 -10.99 3.40
N LEU A 44 -2.10 -9.77 3.41
CA LEU A 44 -3.10 -9.35 4.41
C LEU A 44 -4.39 -10.14 4.27
N ARG A 45 -4.85 -10.35 3.03
CA ARG A 45 -6.03 -11.16 2.74
C ARG A 45 -5.84 -12.59 3.22
N GLN A 46 -4.68 -13.20 2.97
CA GLN A 46 -4.36 -14.54 3.47
C GLN A 46 -4.42 -14.60 5.00
N ARG A 47 -3.83 -13.63 5.70
CA ARG A 47 -3.83 -13.59 7.18
C ARG A 47 -5.24 -13.43 7.77
N TYR A 48 -6.10 -12.67 7.10
CA TYR A 48 -7.50 -12.59 7.46
C TYR A 48 -8.22 -13.93 7.25
N GLU A 49 -8.03 -14.57 6.09
CA GLU A 49 -8.63 -15.87 5.77
C GLU A 49 -8.16 -16.99 6.72
N THR A 50 -6.94 -16.93 7.22
CA THR A 50 -6.40 -17.89 8.21
C THR A 50 -6.75 -17.56 9.66
N THR A 51 -7.58 -16.53 9.91
CA THR A 51 -7.95 -16.06 11.27
C THR A 51 -6.76 -15.58 12.10
N GLU A 52 -5.64 -15.23 11.47
CA GLU A 52 -4.48 -14.59 12.12
C GLU A 52 -4.67 -13.07 12.29
N MET A 53 -5.72 -12.53 11.69
CA MET A 53 -6.11 -11.12 11.71
C MET A 53 -7.62 -11.01 11.80
N ASP A 54 -8.11 -10.15 12.68
CA ASP A 54 -9.55 -9.90 12.77
C ASP A 54 -10.04 -8.95 11.67
N TYR A 55 -11.36 -8.84 11.51
CA TYR A 55 -11.97 -8.03 10.47
C TYR A 55 -11.69 -6.53 10.61
N VAL A 56 -11.59 -6.03 11.84
CA VAL A 56 -11.31 -4.61 12.11
C VAL A 56 -9.87 -4.30 11.73
N GLU A 57 -8.92 -5.12 12.20
CA GLU A 57 -7.49 -4.99 11.86
C GLU A 57 -7.26 -5.13 10.34
N PHE A 58 -7.98 -6.04 9.67
CA PHE A 58 -7.92 -6.18 8.22
C PHE A 58 -8.45 -4.93 7.51
N GLY A 59 -9.60 -4.41 7.92
CA GLY A 59 -10.20 -3.21 7.33
C GLY A 59 -9.32 -1.96 7.50
N GLU A 60 -8.72 -1.77 8.67
CA GLU A 60 -7.79 -0.66 8.91
C GLU A 60 -6.54 -0.77 8.03
N ARG A 61 -6.00 -1.98 7.88
CA ARG A 61 -4.78 -2.18 7.08
C ARG A 61 -5.03 -2.11 5.59
N ILE A 62 -6.15 -2.66 5.10
CA ILE A 62 -6.48 -2.67 3.67
C ILE A 62 -6.75 -1.25 3.16
N ALA A 63 -7.32 -0.38 4.00
CA ALA A 63 -7.62 1.00 3.65
C ALA A 63 -6.38 1.76 3.16
N VAL A 64 -5.20 1.49 3.73
CA VAL A 64 -3.94 2.08 3.29
C VAL A 64 -3.59 1.68 1.84
N PHE A 65 -3.89 0.44 1.43
CA PHE A 65 -3.61 -0.05 0.08
C PHE A 65 -4.62 0.46 -0.95
N GLU A 66 -5.86 0.68 -0.52
CA GLU A 66 -6.92 1.22 -1.36
C GLU A 66 -6.84 2.75 -1.53
N ASP A 67 -6.05 3.43 -0.68
CA ASP A 67 -5.84 4.87 -0.77
C ASP A 67 -4.97 5.24 -1.99
N PRO A 68 -5.50 6.03 -2.96
CA PRO A 68 -4.72 6.52 -4.09
C PRO A 68 -3.52 7.38 -3.68
N GLU A 69 -3.55 8.02 -2.52
CA GLU A 69 -2.45 8.83 -2.02
C GLU A 69 -1.25 7.98 -1.61
N THR A 70 -1.48 6.77 -1.10
CA THR A 70 -0.41 5.81 -0.78
C THR A 70 0.45 5.52 -2.01
N GLU A 71 -0.18 5.12 -3.12
CA GLU A 71 0.56 4.84 -4.35
C GLU A 71 1.23 6.09 -4.90
N ARG A 72 0.58 7.25 -4.80
CA ARG A 72 1.14 8.53 -5.26
C ARG A 72 2.41 8.90 -4.49
N ILE A 73 2.39 8.82 -3.15
CA ILE A 73 3.54 9.06 -2.29
C ILE A 73 4.65 8.05 -2.62
N MET A 74 4.29 6.77 -2.77
CA MET A 74 5.27 5.75 -3.11
C MET A 74 5.98 6.03 -4.44
N ARG A 75 5.22 6.41 -5.48
CA ARG A 75 5.76 6.74 -6.81
C ARG A 75 6.69 7.94 -6.76
N ASP A 76 6.33 8.97 -5.99
CA ASP A 76 7.19 10.14 -5.84
C ASP A 76 8.47 9.82 -5.06
N ALA A 77 8.35 9.01 -4.00
CA ALA A 77 9.49 8.65 -3.16
C ALA A 77 10.50 7.73 -3.85
N VAL A 78 10.08 6.79 -4.70
CA VAL A 78 11.02 5.89 -5.42
C VAL A 78 11.87 6.63 -6.46
N ASP A 79 11.43 7.80 -6.93
CA ASP A 79 12.24 8.63 -7.82
C ASP A 79 13.50 9.20 -7.13
N VAL A 80 13.53 9.18 -5.79
CA VAL A 80 14.72 9.56 -5.01
C VAL A 80 15.69 8.39 -4.96
N ASP A 81 16.95 8.64 -5.34
CA ASP A 81 18.00 7.61 -5.45
C ASP A 81 18.02 6.66 -4.23
N ARG A 82 17.95 5.36 -4.52
CA ARG A 82 18.02 4.25 -3.55
C ARG A 82 16.82 4.13 -2.59
N ILE A 83 15.69 4.77 -2.86
CA ILE A 83 14.44 4.44 -2.17
C ILE A 83 13.74 3.31 -2.94
N GLY A 84 13.65 2.13 -2.32
CA GLY A 84 12.90 1.00 -2.88
C GLY A 84 11.44 0.98 -2.41
N PRO A 85 10.57 0.15 -3.02
CA PRO A 85 9.13 0.11 -2.73
C PRO A 85 8.80 -0.10 -1.25
N LYS A 86 9.56 -0.95 -0.55
CA LYS A 86 9.36 -1.17 0.89
C LYS A 86 9.57 0.09 1.73
N THR A 87 10.57 0.89 1.40
CA THR A 87 10.85 2.15 2.11
C THR A 87 9.85 3.22 1.69
N ALA A 88 9.50 3.28 0.41
CA ALA A 88 8.47 4.18 -0.11
C ALA A 88 7.10 3.92 0.55
N PHE A 89 6.74 2.65 0.77
CA PHE A 89 5.52 2.29 1.48
C PHE A 89 5.53 2.75 2.95
N ARG A 90 6.67 2.67 3.63
CA ARG A 90 6.79 3.18 5.01
C ARG A 90 6.65 4.70 5.08
N ILE A 91 7.15 5.42 4.07
CA ILE A 91 6.92 6.86 3.93
C ILE A 91 5.42 7.11 3.80
N ALA A 92 4.74 6.41 2.89
CA ALA A 92 3.30 6.57 2.68
C ALA A 92 2.46 6.24 3.93
N GLN A 93 2.89 5.27 4.74
CA GLN A 93 2.24 4.96 6.02
C GLN A 93 2.50 5.98 7.13
N TRP A 94 3.57 6.77 7.01
CA TRP A 94 3.98 7.72 8.04
C TRP A 94 3.23 9.04 7.95
N PHE A 95 3.00 9.52 6.74
CA PHE A 95 2.35 10.79 6.47
C PHE A 95 0.84 10.61 6.27
N ASP A 96 0.05 11.55 6.78
CA ASP A 96 -1.41 11.56 6.65
C ASP A 96 -1.84 12.16 5.30
N GLY A 97 -1.32 11.55 4.23
CA GLY A 97 -1.62 11.93 2.86
C GLY A 97 -0.57 12.82 2.18
N TRP A 98 -0.92 13.24 0.96
CA TRP A 98 0.02 13.85 0.02
C TRP A 98 0.54 15.21 0.48
N GLU A 99 -0.31 16.05 1.08
CA GLU A 99 0.09 17.39 1.54
C GLU A 99 1.09 17.31 2.70
N ASP A 100 0.83 16.44 3.68
CA ASP A 100 1.72 16.20 4.82
C ASP A 100 3.07 15.64 4.35
N TYR A 101 3.05 14.67 3.44
CA TYR A 101 4.27 14.17 2.80
C TYR A 101 5.04 15.27 2.07
N ARG A 102 4.38 16.13 1.29
CA ARG A 102 5.06 17.14 0.46
C ARG A 102 5.63 18.29 1.29
N ASP A 103 4.91 18.72 2.32
CA ASP A 103 5.25 19.90 3.11
C ASP A 103 6.17 19.55 4.31
N ALA A 104 6.49 18.26 4.49
CA ALA A 104 7.42 17.77 5.49
C ALA A 104 8.86 18.31 5.30
N ASP A 105 9.53 18.57 6.42
CA ASP A 105 10.93 18.95 6.43
C ASP A 105 11.87 17.73 6.45
N GLN A 106 13.17 17.99 6.36
CA GLN A 106 14.19 16.95 6.37
C GLN A 106 14.09 16.05 7.63
N ASP A 107 13.84 16.65 8.80
CA ASP A 107 13.82 15.94 10.07
C ASP A 107 12.62 14.99 10.13
N ALA A 108 11.45 15.44 9.66
CA ALA A 108 10.25 14.61 9.54
C ALA A 108 10.45 13.39 8.63
N TYR A 109 11.18 13.54 7.51
CA TYR A 109 11.52 12.37 6.68
C TYR A 109 12.51 11.42 7.36
N GLU A 110 13.49 11.94 8.10
CA GLU A 110 14.50 11.13 8.80
C GLU A 110 13.91 10.26 9.91
N ASP A 111 12.77 10.66 10.48
CA ASP A 111 12.04 9.86 11.46
C ASP A 111 11.43 8.57 10.86
N VAL A 112 11.28 8.52 9.52
CA VAL A 112 10.80 7.31 8.84
C VAL A 112 11.86 6.21 8.85
N ASN A 113 11.51 5.02 9.38
CA ASN A 113 12.44 3.90 9.47
C ASN A 113 13.02 3.47 8.11
N GLY A 114 14.33 3.67 7.94
CA GLY A 114 15.07 3.35 6.71
C GLY A 114 15.38 4.58 5.84
N ILE A 115 14.99 5.77 6.30
CA ILE A 115 15.44 7.05 5.79
C ILE A 115 16.56 7.54 6.69
N GLY A 116 17.69 7.90 6.07
CA GLY A 116 18.80 8.54 6.75
C GLY A 116 19.01 9.94 6.19
N PRO A 117 19.99 10.69 6.71
CA PRO A 117 20.09 12.13 6.46
C PRO A 117 20.19 12.53 4.99
N ASN A 118 20.89 11.71 4.20
CA ASN A 118 21.02 11.97 2.77
C ASN A 118 19.69 11.82 2.02
N LYS A 119 18.87 10.84 2.42
CA LYS A 119 17.57 10.58 1.80
C LYS A 119 16.52 11.58 2.28
N GLY A 120 16.48 11.88 3.58
CA GLY A 120 15.58 12.90 4.13
C GLY A 120 15.84 14.26 3.50
N ARG A 121 17.11 14.65 3.37
CA ARG A 121 17.49 15.87 2.63
C ARG A 121 17.08 15.84 1.16
N ALA A 122 17.18 14.69 0.49
CA ALA A 122 16.82 14.59 -0.92
C ALA A 122 15.31 14.73 -1.12
N LEU A 123 14.50 14.14 -0.23
CA LEU A 123 13.05 14.29 -0.20
C LEU A 123 12.66 15.76 0.07
N ALA A 124 13.21 16.38 1.12
CA ALA A 124 12.94 17.77 1.48
C ALA A 124 13.41 18.81 0.44
N ARG A 125 14.28 18.43 -0.51
CA ARG A 125 14.69 19.31 -1.63
C ARG A 125 13.85 19.12 -2.88
N ARG A 126 13.07 18.04 -2.93
CA ARG A 126 12.20 17.72 -4.06
C ARG A 126 10.93 18.57 -4.04
N HIS A 127 10.53 19.01 -2.85
CA HIS A 127 9.37 19.85 -2.59
C HIS A 127 9.83 21.23 -2.09
#